data_AF-A0A7V5G597-F1
#
_entry.id   AF-A0A7V5G597-F1
#
_cell.length_a   1.000
_cell.length_b   1.000
_cell.length_c   1.000
_cell.angle_alpha   90.00
_cell.angle_beta   90.00
_cell.angle_gamma   90.00
#
_symmetry.space_group_name_H-M   'P 1'
#
loop_
_entity.id
_entity.type
_entity.pdbx_description
1 polymer ?
#
loop_
_entity_poly.entity_id
_entity_poly.type
_entity_poly.pdbx_seq_one_letter_code
_entity_poly.pdbx_strand_id
1 'polypeptide(L)'
;RNDNFASVAPSFFPMLGILGTFTAIAISMPDFSIKNSEALDSEISLLLSGIGTAFYASIFGIFLSIIWNYFEKRGLSKADQDNNQLENMYSEFIWKESELKRHEHMQHEMRDQKMIEALKDTFNLEFIQTLNERHLENFKIVIDETNRNFSNITTHMKMVSTDLKDTISKIHHSKDALTATEKIETNIKKFIISTDKLQDSIDRFDSSLENSLNITFHKIDNELGDIIVKLGNFATSISEQNRVLQDTVSKYHNEIANRIE
;
A
#
# COMPACT_ATOMS: atom_id res chain seq x y z
N ARG A 1 -26.48 18.37 -26.55
CA ARG A 1 -27.72 18.70 -27.31
C ARG A 1 -28.72 17.60 -26.96
N ASN A 2 -30.01 17.89 -26.75
CA ASN A 2 -30.94 16.88 -26.20
C ASN A 2 -31.27 15.82 -27.27
N ASP A 3 -30.47 14.76 -27.33
CA ASP A 3 -30.55 13.67 -28.32
C ASP A 3 -31.89 12.91 -28.28
N ASN A 4 -32.65 13.10 -27.19
CA ASN A 4 -34.00 12.57 -27.01
C ASN A 4 -35.02 13.10 -28.03
N PHE A 5 -34.89 14.33 -28.53
CA PHE A 5 -35.87 14.86 -29.51
C PHE A 5 -35.55 14.47 -30.95
N ALA A 6 -34.26 14.35 -31.30
CA ALA A 6 -33.83 14.02 -32.66
C ALA A 6 -34.07 12.53 -32.99
N SER A 7 -33.94 11.65 -32.00
CA SER A 7 -34.11 10.20 -32.14
C SER A 7 -35.57 9.74 -32.26
N VAL A 8 -36.53 10.58 -31.83
CA VAL A 8 -37.97 10.28 -31.92
C VAL A 8 -38.59 10.80 -33.22
N ALA A 9 -37.93 11.72 -33.93
CA ALA A 9 -38.43 12.26 -35.19
C ALA A 9 -38.62 11.22 -36.33
N PRO A 10 -37.73 10.22 -36.54
CA PRO A 10 -37.95 9.21 -37.59
C PRO A 10 -39.23 8.36 -37.39
N SER A 11 -39.66 8.14 -36.15
CA SER A 11 -40.90 7.39 -35.85
C SER A 11 -42.15 8.28 -35.94
N PHE A 12 -42.01 9.59 -35.78
CA PHE A 12 -43.12 10.55 -35.83
C PHE A 12 -43.61 10.87 -37.25
N PHE A 13 -42.73 10.95 -38.25
CA PHE A 13 -43.11 11.28 -39.64
C PHE A 13 -44.06 10.25 -40.29
N PRO A 14 -43.86 8.93 -40.14
CA PRO A 14 -44.82 7.94 -40.62
C PRO A 14 -46.16 8.02 -39.90
N MET A 15 -46.18 8.34 -38.60
CA MET A 15 -47.42 8.55 -37.84
C MET A 15 -48.21 9.77 -38.36
N LEU A 16 -47.54 10.86 -38.72
CA LEU A 16 -48.17 12.00 -39.39
C LEU A 16 -48.72 11.63 -40.79
N GLY A 17 -48.02 10.79 -41.54
CA GLY A 17 -48.50 10.27 -42.83
C GLY A 17 -49.78 9.43 -42.69
N ILE A 18 -49.84 8.59 -41.66
CA ILE A 18 -51.03 7.80 -41.31
C ILE A 18 -52.20 8.73 -40.91
N LEU A 19 -51.95 9.76 -40.10
CA LEU A 19 -52.96 10.75 -39.73
C LEU A 19 -53.49 11.51 -40.95
N GLY A 20 -52.60 11.91 -41.87
CA GLY A 20 -52.97 12.54 -43.13
C GLY A 20 -53.82 11.64 -44.02
N THR A 21 -53.52 10.34 -44.04
CA THR A 21 -54.31 9.32 -44.75
C THR A 21 -55.75 9.26 -44.20
N PHE A 22 -55.90 9.19 -42.87
CA PHE A 22 -57.21 9.19 -42.23
C PHE A 22 -58.00 10.47 -42.48
N THR A 23 -57.32 11.62 -42.47
CA THR A 23 -57.95 12.93 -42.72
C THR A 23 -58.44 13.04 -44.17
N ALA A 24 -57.63 12.60 -45.14
CA ALA A 24 -57.98 12.62 -46.57
C ALA A 24 -59.19 11.71 -46.87
N ILE A 25 -59.24 10.52 -46.26
CA ILE A 25 -60.38 9.60 -46.39
C ILE A 25 -61.63 10.20 -45.73
N ALA A 26 -61.50 10.81 -44.54
CA ALA A 26 -62.62 11.42 -43.83
C ALA A 26 -63.28 12.57 -44.62
N ILE A 27 -62.48 13.40 -45.31
CA ILE A 27 -62.99 14.48 -46.15
C ILE A 27 -63.63 13.93 -47.44
N SER A 28 -63.13 12.82 -47.95
CA SER A 28 -63.56 12.24 -49.23
C SER A 28 -64.66 11.21 -49.10
N MET A 29 -65.19 10.98 -47.90
CA MET A 29 -66.27 10.03 -47.65
C MET A 29 -67.62 10.67 -48.05
N PRO A 30 -68.28 10.21 -49.12
CA PRO A 30 -69.59 10.74 -49.52
C PRO A 30 -70.71 10.18 -48.61
N ASP A 31 -71.84 10.90 -48.55
CA ASP A 31 -73.05 10.45 -47.87
C ASP A 31 -73.89 9.61 -48.83
N PHE A 32 -73.84 8.28 -48.69
CA PHE A 32 -74.44 7.30 -49.62
C PHE A 32 -75.98 7.22 -49.54
N SER A 33 -76.68 8.35 -49.68
CA SER A 33 -78.12 8.48 -49.43
C SER A 33 -78.94 8.89 -50.67
N ILE A 34 -78.55 8.46 -51.88
CA ILE A 34 -79.28 8.85 -53.12
C ILE A 34 -79.56 7.65 -54.05
N LYS A 35 -80.82 7.53 -54.49
CA LYS A 35 -81.39 6.42 -55.28
C LYS A 35 -81.17 6.54 -56.81
N ASN A 36 -80.18 7.31 -57.27
CA ASN A 36 -79.93 7.57 -58.70
C ASN A 36 -78.56 7.04 -59.13
N SER A 37 -78.51 6.22 -60.19
CA SER A 37 -77.30 5.52 -60.66
C SER A 37 -76.15 6.46 -61.08
N GLU A 38 -76.45 7.65 -61.62
CA GLU A 38 -75.42 8.64 -62.01
C GLU A 38 -74.77 9.37 -60.82
N ALA A 39 -75.50 9.52 -59.71
CA ALA A 39 -74.95 10.14 -58.50
C ALA A 39 -73.95 9.21 -57.80
N LEU A 40 -74.20 7.89 -57.85
CA LEU A 40 -73.34 6.86 -57.26
C LEU A 40 -71.95 6.81 -57.92
N ASP A 41 -71.87 6.92 -59.25
CA ASP A 41 -70.59 6.92 -59.97
C ASP A 41 -69.73 8.15 -59.63
N SER A 42 -70.36 9.31 -59.45
CA SER A 42 -69.67 10.54 -59.03
C SER A 42 -69.16 10.45 -57.58
N GLU A 43 -69.92 9.82 -56.68
CA GLU A 43 -69.53 9.60 -55.28
C GLU A 43 -68.38 8.59 -55.16
N ILE A 44 -68.41 7.52 -55.95
CA ILE A 44 -67.31 6.54 -56.01
C ILE A 44 -66.04 7.19 -56.59
N SER A 45 -66.18 8.03 -57.62
CA SER A 45 -65.05 8.77 -58.20
C SER A 45 -64.41 9.72 -57.18
N LEU A 46 -65.23 10.42 -56.38
CA LEU A 46 -64.77 11.30 -55.30
C LEU A 46 -64.03 10.50 -54.20
N LEU A 47 -64.58 9.37 -53.79
CA LEU A 47 -63.93 8.47 -52.82
C LEU A 47 -62.60 7.93 -53.34
N LEU A 48 -62.54 7.52 -54.62
CA LEU A 48 -61.34 7.00 -55.26
C LEU A 48 -60.24 8.08 -55.38
N SER A 49 -60.62 9.32 -55.69
CA SER A 49 -59.71 10.47 -55.68
C SER A 49 -59.17 10.74 -54.26
N GLY A 50 -60.03 10.60 -53.25
CA GLY A 50 -59.66 10.69 -51.84
C GLY A 50 -58.61 9.65 -51.41
N ILE A 51 -58.81 8.39 -51.81
CA ILE A 51 -57.86 7.30 -51.56
C ILE A 51 -56.51 7.60 -52.23
N GLY A 52 -56.51 8.17 -53.43
CA GLY A 52 -55.29 8.61 -54.10
C GLY A 52 -54.50 9.64 -53.29
N THR A 53 -55.17 10.70 -52.81
CA THR A 53 -54.53 11.71 -51.96
C THR A 53 -54.04 11.15 -50.62
N ALA A 54 -54.78 10.22 -50.03
CA ALA A 54 -54.42 9.53 -48.80
C ALA A 54 -53.15 8.68 -48.98
N PHE A 55 -53.01 8.00 -50.12
CA PHE A 55 -51.81 7.23 -50.44
C PHE A 55 -50.55 8.11 -50.56
N TYR A 56 -50.67 9.28 -51.20
CA TYR A 56 -49.56 10.24 -51.28
C TYR A 56 -49.14 10.77 -49.89
N ALA A 57 -50.09 11.06 -49.00
CA ALA A 57 -49.77 11.50 -47.64
C ALA A 57 -48.91 10.47 -46.86
N SER A 58 -49.20 9.18 -47.02
CA SER A 58 -48.42 8.09 -46.42
C SER A 58 -47.02 7.97 -47.05
N ILE A 59 -46.91 8.05 -48.37
CA ILE A 59 -45.62 8.03 -49.09
C ILE A 59 -44.72 9.16 -48.59
N PHE A 60 -45.26 10.38 -48.46
CA PHE A 60 -44.47 11.51 -47.95
C PHE A 60 -44.02 11.29 -46.50
N GLY A 61 -44.88 10.75 -45.62
CA GLY A 61 -44.51 10.46 -44.23
C GLY A 61 -43.35 9.45 -44.12
N ILE A 62 -43.39 8.39 -44.92
CA ILE A 62 -42.31 7.38 -44.97
C ILE A 62 -41.04 7.96 -45.61
N PHE A 63 -41.18 8.72 -46.70
CA PHE A 63 -40.05 9.34 -47.40
C PHE A 63 -39.30 10.34 -46.50
N LEU A 64 -40.01 11.19 -45.76
CA LEU A 64 -39.39 12.11 -44.81
C LEU A 64 -38.68 11.36 -43.67
N SER A 65 -39.23 10.24 -43.20
CA SER A 65 -38.59 9.40 -42.18
C SER A 65 -37.23 8.85 -42.65
N ILE A 66 -37.16 8.38 -43.90
CA ILE A 66 -35.91 7.87 -44.50
C ILE A 66 -34.88 8.98 -44.64
N ILE A 67 -35.30 10.16 -45.14
CA ILE A 67 -34.41 11.33 -45.26
C ILE A 67 -33.86 11.74 -43.90
N TRP A 68 -34.72 11.84 -42.88
CA TRP A 68 -34.30 12.24 -41.54
C TRP A 68 -33.30 11.26 -40.92
N ASN A 69 -33.57 9.96 -41.01
CA ASN A 69 -32.67 8.91 -40.51
C ASN A 69 -31.28 8.96 -41.18
N TYR A 70 -31.24 9.27 -42.49
CA TYR A 70 -29.99 9.48 -43.19
C TYR A 70 -29.18 10.67 -42.64
N PHE A 71 -29.84 11.81 -42.37
CA PHE A 71 -29.18 12.98 -41.79
C PHE A 71 -28.72 12.74 -40.35
N GLU A 72 -29.51 12.04 -39.53
CA GLU A 72 -29.18 11.70 -38.15
C GLU A 72 -27.91 10.85 -38.08
N LYS A 73 -27.85 9.75 -38.83
CA LYS A 73 -26.69 8.86 -38.86
C LYS A 73 -25.42 9.56 -39.34
N ARG A 74 -25.54 10.46 -40.33
CA ARG A 74 -24.40 11.23 -40.85
C ARG A 74 -23.94 12.33 -39.88
N GLY A 75 -24.86 12.91 -39.12
CA GLY A 75 -24.55 13.92 -38.10
C GLY A 75 -23.84 13.31 -36.88
N LEU A 76 -24.33 12.18 -36.40
CA LEU A 76 -23.73 11.45 -35.27
C LEU A 76 -22.31 10.98 -35.59
N SER A 77 -22.09 10.42 -36.77
CA SER A 77 -20.76 9.95 -37.18
C SER A 77 -19.71 11.07 -37.27
N LYS A 78 -20.11 12.31 -37.60
CA LYS A 78 -19.20 13.47 -37.57
C LYS A 78 -18.94 13.94 -36.14
N ALA A 79 -19.95 13.97 -35.29
CA ALA A 79 -19.81 14.35 -33.89
C ALA A 79 -18.90 13.37 -33.12
N ASP A 80 -19.01 12.07 -33.37
CA ASP A 80 -18.13 11.05 -32.79
C ASP A 80 -16.68 11.22 -33.25
N GLN A 81 -16.49 11.56 -34.52
CA GLN A 81 -15.16 11.79 -35.08
C GLN A 81 -14.51 13.06 -34.51
N ASP A 82 -15.29 14.13 -34.35
CA ASP A 82 -14.83 15.37 -33.72
C ASP A 82 -14.52 15.15 -32.23
N ASN A 83 -15.34 14.38 -31.52
CA ASN A 83 -15.10 14.06 -30.11
C ASN A 83 -13.82 13.23 -29.92
N ASN A 84 -13.58 12.26 -30.80
CA ASN A 84 -12.33 11.48 -30.80
C ASN A 84 -11.10 12.33 -31.15
N GLN A 85 -11.24 13.33 -32.03
CA GLN A 85 -10.15 14.27 -32.33
C GLN A 85 -9.86 15.22 -31.18
N LEU A 86 -10.90 15.72 -30.50
CA LEU A 86 -10.76 16.51 -29.29
C LEU A 86 -10.11 15.68 -28.18
N GLU A 87 -10.57 14.45 -27.96
CA GLU A 87 -9.99 13.53 -26.97
C GLU A 87 -8.50 13.27 -27.26
N ASN A 88 -8.11 13.12 -28.53
CA ASN A 88 -6.72 12.93 -28.91
C ASN A 88 -5.86 14.20 -28.76
N MET A 89 -6.41 15.40 -28.91
CA MET A 89 -5.67 16.65 -28.65
C MET A 89 -5.51 16.95 -27.17
N TYR A 90 -6.48 16.57 -26.33
CA TYR A 90 -6.46 16.87 -24.90
C TYR A 90 -5.87 15.74 -24.03
N SER A 91 -5.68 14.53 -24.58
CA SER A 91 -5.06 13.40 -23.87
C SER A 91 -3.59 13.65 -23.48
N GLU A 92 -2.91 14.57 -24.16
CA GLU A 92 -1.54 14.98 -23.82
C GLU A 92 -1.51 15.93 -22.60
N PHE A 93 -2.64 16.55 -22.25
CA PHE A 93 -2.72 17.57 -21.20
C PHE A 93 -3.60 17.18 -19.99
N ILE A 94 -4.53 16.22 -20.15
CA ILE A 94 -5.48 15.80 -19.10
C ILE A 94 -5.45 14.28 -18.94
N TRP A 95 -5.11 13.82 -17.74
CA TRP A 95 -5.05 12.42 -17.38
C TRP A 95 -6.46 11.85 -17.21
N LYS A 96 -6.71 10.66 -17.78
CA LYS A 96 -8.00 9.97 -17.61
C LYS A 96 -8.14 9.41 -16.19
N GLU A 97 -9.37 9.26 -15.69
CA GLU A 97 -9.65 8.71 -14.34
C GLU A 97 -9.00 7.33 -14.12
N SER A 98 -8.94 6.50 -15.16
CA SER A 98 -8.27 5.20 -15.14
C SER A 98 -6.74 5.32 -15.06
N GLU A 99 -6.14 6.36 -15.62
CA GLU A 99 -4.71 6.62 -15.50
C GLU A 99 -4.35 7.21 -14.15
N LEU A 100 -5.20 8.07 -13.60
CA LEU A 100 -5.07 8.59 -12.24
C LEU A 100 -5.12 7.46 -11.20
N LYS A 101 -6.12 6.57 -11.28
CA LYS A 101 -6.20 5.37 -10.40
C LYS A 101 -5.01 4.43 -10.57
N ARG A 102 -4.54 4.23 -11.81
CA ARG A 102 -3.35 3.41 -12.07
C ARG A 102 -2.09 4.05 -11.49
N HIS A 103 -1.95 5.37 -11.58
CA HIS A 103 -0.82 6.10 -10.99
C HIS A 103 -0.87 6.08 -9.46
N GLU A 104 -2.06 6.16 -8.87
CA GLU A 104 -2.29 6.04 -7.43
C GLU A 104 -1.92 4.65 -6.91
N HIS A 105 -2.36 3.58 -7.59
CA HIS A 105 -1.96 2.20 -7.28
C HIS A 105 -0.46 1.96 -7.46
N MET A 106 0.15 2.44 -8.55
CA MET A 106 1.60 2.33 -8.76
C MET A 106 2.40 3.09 -7.69
N GLN A 107 1.93 4.25 -7.23
CA GLN A 107 2.57 4.95 -6.13
C GLN A 107 2.44 4.20 -4.80
N HIS A 108 1.29 3.59 -4.53
CA HIS A 108 1.11 2.75 -3.34
C HIS A 108 2.02 1.51 -3.36
N GLU A 109 2.12 0.79 -4.48
CA GLU A 109 3.01 -0.38 -4.61
C GLU A 109 4.49 0.00 -4.50
N MET A 110 4.92 1.08 -5.16
CA MET A 110 6.29 1.61 -5.05
C MET A 110 6.63 2.03 -3.62
N ARG A 111 5.66 2.60 -2.89
CA ARG A 111 5.81 3.00 -1.49
C ARG A 111 5.95 1.79 -0.58
N ASP A 112 5.08 0.80 -0.74
CA ASP A 112 5.09 -0.39 0.10
C ASP A 112 6.38 -1.21 -0.14
N GLN A 113 6.89 -1.26 -1.37
CA GLN A 113 8.20 -1.83 -1.67
C GLN A 113 9.36 -1.06 -1.03
N LYS A 114 9.41 0.27 -1.19
CA LYS A 114 10.44 1.10 -0.53
C LYS A 114 10.37 1.00 1.00
N MET A 115 9.17 0.83 1.56
CA MET A 115 8.96 0.62 2.98
C MET A 115 9.54 -0.72 3.43
N ILE A 116 9.24 -1.80 2.69
CA ILE A 116 9.80 -3.13 2.96
C ILE A 116 11.32 -3.12 2.82
N GLU A 117 11.86 -2.41 1.83
CA GLU A 117 13.30 -2.30 1.61
C GLU A 117 14.01 -1.54 2.73
N ALA A 118 13.49 -0.37 3.14
CA ALA A 118 14.04 0.38 4.27
C ALA A 118 13.94 -0.39 5.61
N LEU A 119 12.82 -1.11 5.82
CA LEU A 119 12.65 -1.97 6.99
C LEU A 119 13.64 -3.14 6.95
N LYS A 120 13.83 -3.74 5.77
CA LYS A 120 14.77 -4.85 5.55
C LYS A 120 16.22 -4.42 5.73
N ASP A 121 16.60 -3.21 5.32
CA ASP A 121 17.94 -2.67 5.55
C ASP A 121 18.18 -2.34 7.03
N THR A 122 17.16 -1.82 7.71
CA THR A 122 17.25 -1.47 9.14
C THR A 122 17.26 -2.71 10.05
N PHE A 123 16.47 -3.73 9.72
CA PHE A 123 16.37 -5.00 10.44
C PHE A 123 17.04 -6.15 9.68
N ASN A 124 18.11 -5.86 8.95
CA ASN A 124 18.73 -6.90 8.14
C ASN A 124 19.22 -8.04 9.06
N LEU A 125 19.11 -9.28 8.56
CA LEU A 125 19.54 -10.47 9.31
C LEU A 125 21.02 -10.36 9.72
N GLU A 126 21.82 -9.65 8.95
CA GLU A 126 23.24 -9.41 9.21
C GLU A 126 23.47 -8.56 10.47
N PHE A 127 22.64 -7.57 10.78
CA PHE A 127 22.71 -6.75 11.99
C PHE A 127 22.35 -7.58 13.21
N ILE A 128 21.24 -8.33 13.15
CA ILE A 128 20.83 -9.24 14.23
C ILE A 128 21.88 -10.32 14.44
N GLN A 129 22.41 -10.90 13.36
CA GLN A 129 23.46 -11.91 13.41
C GLN A 129 24.76 -11.34 13.98
N THR A 130 25.22 -10.19 13.51
CA THR A 130 26.43 -9.51 14.00
C THR A 130 26.29 -9.11 15.47
N LEU A 131 25.11 -8.64 15.88
CA LEU A 131 24.83 -8.29 17.27
C LEU A 131 24.93 -9.54 18.14
N ASN A 132 24.29 -10.64 17.74
CA ASN A 132 24.26 -11.87 18.50
C ASN A 132 25.63 -12.56 18.54
N GLU A 133 26.36 -12.60 17.41
CA GLU A 133 27.71 -13.14 17.32
C GLU A 133 28.70 -12.38 18.21
N ARG A 134 28.72 -11.04 18.14
CA ARG A 134 29.60 -10.23 19.00
C ARG A 134 29.24 -10.36 20.48
N HIS A 135 27.96 -10.45 20.81
CA HIS A 135 27.52 -10.67 22.19
C HIS A 135 28.01 -12.00 22.73
N LEU A 136 27.83 -13.07 21.95
CA LEU A 136 28.25 -14.41 22.32
C LEU A 136 29.77 -14.52 22.41
N GLU A 137 30.51 -13.86 21.52
CA GLU A 137 31.96 -13.84 21.53
C GLU A 137 32.52 -13.12 22.77
N ASN A 138 32.00 -11.93 23.10
CA ASN A 138 32.39 -11.21 24.32
C ASN A 138 32.06 -12.01 25.59
N PHE A 139 30.86 -12.61 25.63
CA PHE A 139 30.44 -13.44 26.77
C PHE A 139 31.35 -14.67 26.92
N LYS A 140 31.73 -15.29 25.81
CA LYS A 140 32.66 -16.43 25.78
C LYS A 140 34.05 -16.05 26.30
N ILE A 141 34.60 -14.91 25.88
CA ILE A 141 35.90 -14.42 26.36
C ILE A 141 35.88 -14.28 27.90
N VAL A 142 34.83 -13.66 28.43
CA VAL A 142 34.66 -13.47 29.88
C VAL A 142 34.53 -14.81 30.61
N ILE A 143 33.75 -15.75 30.09
CA ILE A 143 33.58 -17.11 30.66
C ILE A 143 34.90 -17.88 30.64
N ASP A 144 35.64 -17.86 29.53
CA ASP A 144 36.91 -18.59 29.39
C ASP A 144 37.98 -18.03 30.33
N GLU A 145 38.10 -16.71 30.44
CA GLU A 145 39.03 -16.06 31.38
C GLU A 145 38.66 -16.38 32.84
N THR A 146 37.37 -16.33 33.16
CA THR A 146 36.84 -16.69 34.49
C THR A 146 37.14 -18.17 34.84
N ASN A 147 36.87 -19.10 33.92
CA ASN A 147 37.16 -20.53 34.10
C ASN A 147 38.65 -20.79 34.31
N ARG A 148 39.52 -20.11 33.54
CA ARG A 148 40.96 -20.25 33.68
C ARG A 148 41.43 -19.80 35.05
N ASN A 149 40.89 -18.69 35.55
CA ASN A 149 41.21 -18.16 36.87
C ASN A 149 40.71 -19.08 37.99
N PHE A 150 39.48 -19.60 37.90
CA PHE A 150 38.98 -20.59 38.86
C PHE A 150 39.82 -21.88 38.88
N SER A 151 40.29 -22.35 37.73
CA SER A 151 41.17 -23.52 37.64
C SER A 151 42.52 -23.28 38.32
N ASN A 152 43.12 -22.10 38.10
CA ASN A 152 44.36 -21.70 38.76
C ASN A 152 44.20 -21.64 40.29
N ILE A 153 43.09 -21.07 40.76
CA ILE A 153 42.77 -21.00 42.20
C ILE A 153 42.57 -22.39 42.78
N THR A 154 41.79 -23.24 42.11
CA THR A 154 41.55 -24.63 42.54
C THR A 154 42.87 -25.38 42.69
N THR A 155 43.79 -25.19 41.74
CA THR A 155 45.13 -25.79 41.77
C THR A 155 45.94 -25.27 42.96
N HIS A 156 45.96 -23.95 43.17
CA HIS A 156 46.64 -23.35 44.32
C HIS A 156 46.07 -23.79 45.66
N MET A 157 44.73 -23.83 45.81
CA MET A 157 44.07 -24.33 47.02
C MET A 157 44.41 -25.78 47.29
N LYS A 158 44.49 -26.62 46.25
CA LYS A 158 44.86 -28.03 46.38
C LYS A 158 46.32 -28.19 46.83
N MET A 159 47.23 -27.37 46.30
CA MET A 159 48.63 -27.32 46.75
C MET A 159 48.72 -26.89 48.22
N VAL A 160 48.07 -25.78 48.60
CA VAL A 160 48.06 -25.31 49.99
C VAL A 160 47.46 -26.36 50.92
N SER A 161 46.36 -27.00 50.55
CA SER A 161 45.73 -28.06 51.35
C SER A 161 46.65 -29.26 51.53
N THR A 162 47.40 -29.63 50.49
CA THR A 162 48.38 -30.73 50.56
C THR A 162 49.55 -30.34 51.46
N ASP A 163 50.12 -29.14 51.28
CA ASP A 163 51.20 -28.61 52.10
C ASP A 163 50.78 -28.51 53.58
N LEU A 164 49.54 -28.11 53.86
CA LEU A 164 49.01 -28.04 55.23
C LEU A 164 48.90 -29.44 55.85
N LYS A 165 48.37 -30.42 55.11
CA LYS A 165 48.25 -31.81 55.55
C LYS A 165 49.61 -32.41 55.87
N ASP A 166 50.59 -32.18 55.00
CA ASP A 166 51.99 -32.62 55.18
C ASP A 166 52.68 -31.94 56.36
N THR A 167 52.31 -30.70 56.66
CA THR A 167 52.85 -29.97 57.80
C THR A 167 52.25 -30.46 59.11
N ILE A 168 50.93 -30.68 59.16
CA ILE A 168 50.23 -31.26 60.32
C ILE A 168 50.76 -32.66 60.66
N SER A 169 51.05 -33.50 59.65
CA SER A 169 51.60 -34.83 59.91
C SER A 169 53.00 -34.79 60.54
N LYS A 170 53.82 -33.78 60.20
CA LYS A 170 55.16 -33.59 60.79
C LYS A 170 55.13 -33.04 62.22
N ILE A 171 54.07 -32.33 62.62
CA ILE A 171 53.91 -31.85 64.01
C ILE A 171 53.82 -32.99 65.02
N HIS A 172 53.28 -34.15 64.61
CA HIS A 172 53.19 -35.34 65.48
C HIS A 172 54.56 -35.90 65.92
N HIS A 173 55.67 -35.45 65.32
CA HIS A 173 57.04 -35.74 65.75
C HIS A 173 57.65 -34.48 66.40
N SER A 174 57.63 -34.40 67.73
CA SER A 174 57.78 -33.15 68.50
C SER A 174 59.09 -32.35 68.32
N LYS A 175 60.10 -32.88 67.60
CA LYS A 175 61.34 -32.15 67.24
C LYS A 175 61.17 -31.28 65.98
N ASP A 176 60.16 -31.56 65.16
CA ASP A 176 59.82 -30.81 63.95
C ASP A 176 58.75 -29.73 64.19
N ALA A 177 58.26 -29.57 65.42
CA ALA A 177 57.18 -28.65 65.75
C ALA A 177 57.53 -27.18 65.44
N LEU A 178 58.80 -26.77 65.63
CA LEU A 178 59.29 -25.43 65.29
C LEU A 178 59.32 -25.21 63.75
N THR A 179 59.84 -26.20 63.02
CA THR A 179 59.87 -26.21 61.55
C THR A 179 58.46 -26.25 60.94
N ALA A 180 57.53 -26.90 61.63
CA ALA A 180 56.14 -26.98 61.21
C ALA A 180 55.37 -25.69 61.48
N THR A 181 55.69 -24.96 62.56
CA THR A 181 55.10 -23.64 62.80
C THR A 181 55.54 -22.63 61.74
N GLU A 182 56.82 -22.61 61.35
CA GLU A 182 57.31 -21.80 60.22
C GLU A 182 56.63 -22.15 58.88
N LYS A 183 56.38 -23.44 58.63
CA LYS A 183 55.67 -23.89 57.42
C LYS A 183 54.19 -23.54 57.43
N ILE A 184 53.51 -23.63 58.58
CA ILE A 184 52.13 -23.15 58.72
C ILE A 184 52.06 -21.66 58.44
N GLU A 185 52.99 -20.87 59.00
CA GLU A 185 53.04 -19.43 58.74
C GLU A 185 53.24 -19.15 57.25
N THR A 186 54.13 -19.90 56.59
CA THR A 186 54.37 -19.79 55.14
C THR A 186 53.12 -20.17 54.33
N ASN A 187 52.41 -21.23 54.71
CA ASN A 187 51.19 -21.66 54.03
C ASN A 187 50.04 -20.69 54.23
N ILE A 188 49.89 -20.09 55.42
CA ILE A 188 48.92 -19.03 55.69
C ILE A 188 49.26 -17.80 54.84
N LYS A 189 50.54 -17.39 54.73
CA LYS A 189 50.96 -16.32 53.81
C LYS A 189 50.60 -16.62 52.36
N LYS A 190 50.89 -17.83 51.87
CA LYS A 190 50.50 -18.27 50.51
C LYS A 190 48.99 -18.29 50.31
N PHE A 191 48.23 -18.68 51.33
CA PHE A 191 46.78 -18.66 51.30
C PHE A 191 46.25 -17.23 51.20
N ILE A 192 46.72 -16.31 52.06
CA ILE A 192 46.36 -14.89 52.03
C ILE A 192 46.67 -14.29 50.64
N ILE A 193 47.86 -14.54 50.09
CA ILE A 193 48.23 -14.08 48.73
C ILE A 193 47.28 -14.65 47.66
N SER A 194 46.82 -15.89 47.83
CA SER A 194 45.88 -16.52 46.88
C SER A 194 44.47 -15.92 47.00
N THR A 195 44.03 -15.57 48.22
CA THR A 195 42.76 -14.87 48.47
C THR A 195 42.80 -13.44 47.94
N ASP A 196 43.92 -12.74 48.09
CA ASP A 196 44.13 -11.39 47.56
C ASP A 196 44.04 -11.37 46.03
N LYS A 197 44.69 -12.32 45.35
CA LYS A 197 44.56 -12.50 43.90
C LYS A 197 43.15 -12.87 43.44
N LEU A 198 42.36 -13.55 44.29
CA LEU A 198 40.95 -13.83 44.01
C LEU A 198 40.13 -12.54 44.09
N GLN A 199 40.36 -11.71 45.11
CA GLN A 199 39.71 -10.41 45.24
C GLN A 199 40.01 -9.53 44.03
N ASP A 200 41.28 -9.42 43.63
CA ASP A 200 41.69 -8.69 42.42
C ASP A 200 41.00 -9.20 41.16
N SER A 201 40.81 -10.52 41.05
CA SER A 201 40.13 -11.13 39.90
C SER A 201 38.63 -10.86 39.91
N ILE A 202 37.99 -10.87 41.09
CA ILE A 202 36.58 -10.52 41.25
C ILE A 202 36.37 -9.05 40.88
N ASP A 203 37.22 -8.15 41.37
CA ASP A 203 37.12 -6.72 41.09
C ASP A 203 37.34 -6.42 39.59
N ARG A 204 38.27 -7.14 38.94
CA ARG A 204 38.46 -7.06 37.48
C ARG A 204 37.29 -7.64 36.71
N PHE A 205 36.71 -8.75 37.16
CA PHE A 205 35.53 -9.35 36.54
C PHE A 205 34.34 -8.41 36.63
N ASP A 206 34.11 -7.80 37.80
CA ASP A 206 33.04 -6.83 38.03
C ASP A 206 33.22 -5.60 37.14
N SER A 207 34.43 -5.04 37.11
CA SER A 207 34.78 -3.91 36.23
C SER A 207 34.62 -4.24 34.74
N SER A 208 35.01 -5.47 34.33
CA SER A 208 34.91 -5.90 32.94
C SER A 208 33.46 -6.19 32.53
N LEU A 209 32.65 -6.74 33.44
CA LEU A 209 31.21 -6.89 33.24
C LEU A 209 30.55 -5.52 33.14
N GLU A 210 30.82 -4.61 34.07
CA GLU A 210 30.28 -3.26 34.06
C GLU A 210 30.64 -2.54 32.76
N ASN A 211 31.91 -2.57 32.35
CA ASN A 211 32.34 -1.95 31.10
C ASN A 211 31.70 -2.60 29.87
N SER A 212 31.66 -3.94 29.79
CA SER A 212 31.06 -4.64 28.65
C SER A 212 29.54 -4.41 28.54
N LEU A 213 28.84 -4.39 29.67
CA LEU A 213 27.41 -4.06 29.74
C LEU A 213 27.20 -2.60 29.36
N ASN A 214 28.02 -1.68 29.87
CA ASN A 214 27.89 -0.26 29.56
C ASN A 214 28.12 0.02 28.06
N ILE A 215 29.16 -0.58 27.44
CA ILE A 215 29.41 -0.48 26.00
C ILE A 215 28.22 -1.05 25.21
N THR A 216 27.70 -2.20 25.64
CA THR A 216 26.56 -2.84 25.00
C THR A 216 25.31 -1.97 25.08
N PHE A 217 24.96 -1.48 26.26
CA PHE A 217 23.79 -0.63 26.47
C PHE A 217 23.92 0.69 25.72
N HIS A 218 25.07 1.36 25.76
CA HIS A 218 25.29 2.56 24.95
C HIS A 218 25.17 2.30 23.46
N LYS A 219 25.64 1.15 22.97
CA LYS A 219 25.52 0.81 21.56
C LYS A 219 24.07 0.51 21.18
N ILE A 220 23.34 -0.23 22.01
CA ILE A 220 21.90 -0.46 21.83
C ILE A 220 21.15 0.87 21.85
N ASP A 221 21.43 1.76 22.79
CA ASP A 221 20.74 3.04 22.95
C ASP A 221 21.00 3.96 21.75
N ASN A 222 22.24 4.02 21.25
CA ASN A 222 22.57 4.77 20.04
C ASN A 222 21.88 4.22 18.78
N GLU A 223 21.94 2.89 18.57
CA GLU A 223 21.32 2.26 17.40
C GLU A 223 19.79 2.35 17.46
N LEU A 224 19.18 2.15 18.64
CA LEU A 224 17.73 2.36 18.84
C LEU A 224 17.35 3.83 18.67
N GLY A 225 18.18 4.77 19.13
CA GLY A 225 17.99 6.19 18.91
C GLY A 225 17.95 6.54 17.42
N ASP A 226 18.88 5.99 16.63
CA ASP A 226 18.90 6.19 15.17
C ASP A 226 17.67 5.57 14.49
N ILE A 227 17.21 4.39 14.95
CA ILE A 227 15.95 3.77 14.48
C ILE A 227 14.75 4.67 14.80
N ILE A 228 14.66 5.22 16.01
CA ILE A 228 13.56 6.13 16.41
C ILE A 228 13.56 7.39 15.57
N VAL A 229 14.73 7.98 15.30
CA VAL A 229 14.85 9.16 14.43
C VAL A 229 14.42 8.84 13.00
N LYS A 230 14.85 7.71 12.44
CA LYS A 230 14.43 7.26 11.11
C LYS A 230 12.92 7.01 11.04
N LEU A 231 12.33 6.40 12.07
CA LEU A 231 10.88 6.19 12.18
C LEU A 231 10.11 7.51 12.33
N GLY A 232 10.63 8.47 13.10
CA GLY A 232 10.05 9.80 13.24
C GLY A 232 10.07 10.60 11.93
N ASN A 233 11.19 10.56 11.21
CA ASN A 233 11.31 11.15 9.88
C ASN A 233 10.35 10.49 8.90
N PHE A 234 10.20 9.16 8.96
CA PHE A 234 9.23 8.41 8.17
C PHE A 234 7.78 8.84 8.47
N ALA A 235 7.40 8.89 9.74
CA ALA A 235 6.05 9.31 10.16
C ALA A 235 5.73 10.74 9.69
N THR A 236 6.71 11.64 9.77
CA THR A 236 6.59 13.03 9.29
C THR A 236 6.40 13.08 7.78
N SER A 237 7.19 12.31 7.02
CA SER A 237 7.10 12.25 5.56
C SER A 237 5.75 11.68 5.08
N ILE A 238 5.24 10.65 5.76
CA ILE A 238 3.88 10.10 5.54
C ILE A 238 2.81 11.15 5.85
N SER A 239 2.95 11.87 6.96
CA SER A 239 1.98 12.89 7.37
C SER A 239 1.91 14.04 6.36
N GLU A 240 3.06 14.52 5.89
CA GLU A 240 3.12 15.60 4.91
C GLU A 240 2.59 15.15 3.54
N GLN A 241 2.90 13.93 3.09
CA GLN A 241 2.33 13.39 1.86
C GLN A 241 0.81 13.18 1.96
N ASN A 242 0.31 12.69 3.09
CA ASN A 242 -1.13 12.56 3.31
C ASN A 242 -1.83 13.92 3.29
N ARG A 243 -1.21 14.95 3.86
CA ARG A 243 -1.71 16.34 3.81
C ARG A 243 -1.80 16.84 2.37
N VAL A 244 -0.78 16.59 1.55
CA VAL A 244 -0.76 16.96 0.13
C VAL A 244 -1.82 16.19 -0.67
N LEU A 245 -1.98 14.90 -0.43
CA LEU A 245 -3.04 14.08 -1.03
C LEU A 245 -4.43 14.62 -0.67
N GLN A 246 -4.66 14.93 0.60
CA GLN A 246 -5.93 15.46 1.07
C GLN A 246 -6.25 16.83 0.47
N ASP A 247 -5.25 17.72 0.36
CA ASP A 247 -5.38 19.02 -0.31
C ASP A 247 -5.68 18.85 -1.82
N THR A 248 -5.01 17.91 -2.48
CA THR A 248 -5.22 17.60 -3.91
C THR A 248 -6.61 17.06 -4.15
N VAL A 249 -7.07 16.10 -3.34
CA VAL A 249 -8.42 15.53 -3.40
C VAL A 249 -9.46 16.63 -3.16
N SER A 250 -9.24 17.50 -2.18
CA SER A 250 -10.17 18.60 -1.87
C SER A 250 -10.25 19.62 -3.00
N LYS A 251 -9.12 20.00 -3.62
CA LYS A 251 -9.08 20.85 -4.81
C LYS A 251 -9.82 20.23 -5.99
N TYR A 252 -9.61 18.93 -6.23
CA TYR A 252 -10.29 18.21 -7.31
C TYR A 252 -11.81 18.14 -7.08
N HIS A 253 -12.23 17.91 -5.83
CA HIS A 253 -13.65 17.92 -5.46
C HIS A 253 -14.29 19.28 -5.70
N ASN A 254 -13.61 20.37 -5.33
CA ASN A 254 -14.09 21.74 -5.56
C ASN A 254 -14.14 22.10 -7.05
N GLU A 255 -13.16 21.67 -7.86
CA GLU A 255 -13.19 21.88 -9.31
C GLU A 255 -14.35 21.14 -9.98
N ILE A 256 -14.66 19.92 -9.55
CA ILE A 256 -15.82 19.17 -10.07
C ILE A 256 -17.13 19.84 -9.65
N ALA A 257 -17.26 20.22 -8.38
CA ALA A 257 -18.47 20.89 -7.88
C ALA A 257 -18.76 22.18 -8.67
N ASN A 258 -17.73 23.01 -8.90
CA ASN A 258 -17.84 24.25 -9.68
C ASN A 258 -18.11 24.05 -11.18
N ARG A 259 -17.92 22.84 -11.73
CA ARG A 259 -18.26 22.53 -13.13
C ARG A 259 -19.68 21.98 -13.29
N ILE A 260 -20.32 21.56 -12.20
CA ILE A 260 -21.66 20.96 -12.19
C ILE A 260 -22.74 22.01 -11.87
N GLU A 261 -22.40 23.13 -11.23
CA GLU A 261 -23.22 24.34 -11.13
C GLU A 261 -23.17 25.18 -12.42
#